data_AF-A0A6B3H8F7-F1
#
_entry.id   AF-A0A6B3H8F7-F1
#
_cell.length_a   1.000
_cell.length_b   1.000
_cell.length_c   1.000
_cell.angle_alpha   90.00
_cell.angle_beta   90.00
_cell.angle_gamma   90.00
#
_symmetry.space_group_name_H-M   'P 1'
#
loop_
_entity.id
_entity.type
_entity.pdbx_description
1 polymer ?
#
loop_
_entity_poly.entity_id
_entity_poly.type
_entity_poly.pdbx_seq_one_letter_code
_entity_poly.pdbx_strand_id
1 'polypeptide(L)' 'MTGYEPRPVARYEPCPITPAVLAELRATDDAGRPCAPYTETGAGAPLRCCLRGSEPGERIALVSYAPLRRWAAGTGA' A
#
# COMPACT_ATOMS: atom_id res chain seq x y z
N MET A 1 -29.67 -25.97 12.99
CA MET A 1 -29.73 -24.87 12.00
C MET A 1 -29.18 -23.64 12.69
N THR A 2 -27.85 -23.49 12.70
CA THR A 2 -27.18 -22.43 13.47
C THR A 2 -27.22 -21.16 12.64
N GLY A 3 -27.88 -20.12 13.16
CA GLY A 3 -27.96 -18.81 12.52
C GLY A 3 -26.57 -18.21 12.38
N TYR A 4 -26.24 -17.72 11.18
CA TYR A 4 -25.10 -16.84 10.97
C TYR A 4 -25.52 -15.42 11.37
N GLU A 5 -24.94 -14.89 12.45
CA GLU A 5 -25.04 -13.46 12.75
C GLU A 5 -23.88 -12.72 12.05
N PRO A 6 -24.17 -11.79 11.12
CA PRO A 6 -23.14 -11.02 10.46
C PRO A 6 -22.46 -10.08 11.45
N ARG A 7 -21.13 -10.04 11.44
CA ARG A 7 -20.37 -9.06 12.21
C ARG A 7 -20.67 -7.64 11.71
N PRO A 8 -20.87 -6.66 12.61
CA PRO A 8 -21.02 -5.27 12.20
C PRO A 8 -19.78 -4.81 11.44
N VAL A 9 -20.01 -4.21 10.27
CA VAL A 9 -18.94 -3.66 9.43
C VAL A 9 -18.57 -2.27 9.92
N ALA A 10 -17.31 -2.10 10.33
CA ALA A 10 -16.78 -0.78 10.65
C ALA A 10 -16.53 0.00 9.35
N ARG A 11 -16.87 1.29 9.36
CA ARG A 11 -16.47 2.24 8.29
C ARG A 11 -15.14 2.87 8.67
N TYR A 12 -14.20 2.88 7.72
CA TYR A 12 -12.90 3.51 7.87
C TYR A 12 -12.72 4.57 6.78
N GLU A 13 -12.23 5.74 7.15
CA GLU A 13 -11.80 6.75 6.19
C GLU A 13 -10.36 6.44 5.75
N PRO A 14 -10.10 6.28 4.44
CA PRO A 14 -8.74 6.08 3.94
C PRO A 14 -7.89 7.33 4.22
N CYS A 15 -6.74 7.14 4.88
CA CYS A 15 -5.73 8.19 5.03
C CYS A 15 -4.69 8.04 3.92
N PRO A 16 -4.72 8.88 2.86
CA PRO A 16 -3.78 8.76 1.76
C PRO A 16 -2.38 9.19 2.19
N ILE A 17 -1.36 8.58 1.59
CA ILE A 17 0.01 9.11 1.66
C ILE A 17 0.08 10.40 0.84
N THR A 18 0.95 11.32 1.23
CA THR A 18 1.13 12.57 0.49
C THR A 18 1.72 12.28 -0.91
N PRO A 19 1.44 13.12 -1.91
CA PRO A 19 2.02 12.96 -3.25
C PRO A 19 3.56 12.94 -3.25
N ALA A 20 4.19 13.71 -2.34
CA ALA A 20 5.64 13.73 -2.18
C ALA A 20 6.18 12.38 -1.69
N VAL A 21 5.57 11.78 -0.66
CA VAL A 21 5.94 10.45 -0.17
C VAL A 21 5.77 9.40 -1.27
N LEU A 22 4.69 9.47 -2.05
CA LEU A 22 4.49 8.56 -3.19
C LEU A 22 5.60 8.72 -4.25
N ALA A 23 6.03 9.95 -4.54
CA ALA A 23 7.11 10.19 -5.50
C ALA A 23 8.45 9.61 -5.00
N GLU A 24 8.78 9.80 -3.73
CA GLU A 24 9.97 9.22 -3.10
C GLU A 24 9.96 7.68 -3.16
N LEU A 25 8.85 7.05 -2.75
CA LEU A 25 8.70 5.59 -2.77
C LEU A 25 8.78 5.00 -4.18
N ARG A 26 8.45 5.79 -5.21
CA ARG A 26 8.62 5.39 -6.63
C ARG A 26 10.06 5.46 -7.10
N ALA A 27 10.96 6.10 -6.35
CA ALA A 27 12.39 6.11 -6.62
C ALA A 27 13.11 5.07 -5.75
N THR A 28 12.96 5.15 -4.42
CA THR A 28 13.58 4.25 -3.45
C THR A 28 12.67 4.09 -2.24
N ASP A 29 12.41 2.85 -1.85
CA ASP A 29 11.52 2.55 -0.74
C ASP A 29 12.16 2.81 0.64
N ASP A 30 11.38 2.66 1.72
CA ASP A 30 11.87 2.93 3.08
C ASP A 30 12.88 1.90 3.60
N ALA A 31 13.16 0.85 2.83
CA ALA A 31 14.22 -0.11 3.08
C ALA A 31 15.48 0.17 2.24
N GLY A 32 15.53 1.29 1.50
CA GLY A 32 16.65 1.65 0.64
C GLY A 32 16.70 0.86 -0.68
N ARG A 33 15.60 0.22 -1.09
CA ARG A 33 15.54 -0.59 -2.31
C ARG A 33 14.98 0.25 -3.46
N PRO A 34 15.56 0.16 -4.68
CA PRO A 34 14.99 0.84 -5.83
C PRO A 34 13.61 0.28 -6.15
N CYS A 35 12.72 1.15 -6.64
CA CYS A 35 11.42 0.69 -7.14
C CYS A 35 11.62 -0.16 -8.39
N ALA A 36 11.31 -1.45 -8.30
CA ALA A 36 11.45 -2.41 -9.39
C ALA A 36 10.06 -2.93 -9.80
N PRO A 37 9.41 -2.33 -10.81
CA PRO A 37 8.12 -2.81 -11.26
C PRO A 37 8.26 -4.17 -11.96
N TYR A 38 7.31 -5.05 -11.69
CA TYR A 38 7.17 -6.34 -12.35
C TYR A 38 5.78 -6.45 -12.98
N THR A 39 5.64 -7.40 -13.90
CA THR A 39 4.36 -7.70 -14.53
C THR A 39 3.59 -8.64 -13.61
N GLU A 40 2.41 -8.22 -13.15
CA GLU A 40 1.51 -9.08 -12.40
C GLU A 40 0.96 -10.19 -13.32
N THR A 41 1.01 -11.43 -12.82
CA THR A 41 0.52 -12.61 -13.55
C THR A 41 -0.78 -13.14 -12.96
N GLY A 42 -1.06 -12.85 -11.70
CA GLY A 42 -2.31 -13.16 -11.02
C GLY A 42 -3.35 -12.04 -11.15
N ALA A 43 -4.45 -12.20 -10.45
CA ALA A 43 -5.50 -11.19 -10.34
C ALA A 43 -5.96 -11.05 -8.89
N GLY A 44 -6.34 -9.83 -8.51
CA GLY A 44 -6.99 -9.56 -7.23
C GLY A 44 -6.04 -9.33 -6.05
N ALA A 45 -4.73 -9.22 -6.25
CA ALA A 45 -3.84 -8.82 -5.17
C ALA A 45 -4.19 -7.37 -4.74
N PRO A 46 -4.35 -7.09 -3.43
CA PRO A 46 -4.82 -5.78 -2.98
C PRO A 46 -3.75 -4.70 -3.19
N LEU A 47 -4.03 -3.75 -4.08
CA LEU A 47 -3.14 -2.61 -4.34
C LEU A 47 -3.44 -1.46 -3.38
N ARG A 48 -2.42 -1.04 -2.62
CA ARG A 48 -2.56 0.07 -1.67
C ARG A 48 -2.65 1.44 -2.35
N CYS A 49 -1.99 1.65 -3.49
CA CYS A 49 -1.98 2.94 -4.18
C CYS A 49 -3.25 3.18 -5.00
N CYS A 50 -3.77 2.14 -5.65
CA CYS A 50 -4.94 2.24 -6.51
C CYS A 50 -6.26 1.90 -5.79
N LEU A 51 -6.18 1.37 -4.55
CA LEU A 51 -7.33 0.95 -3.74
C LEU A 51 -8.28 -0.03 -4.48
N ARG A 52 -7.68 -0.94 -5.25
CA ARG A 52 -8.36 -2.00 -6.00
C ARG A 52 -7.50 -3.27 -6.05
N GLY A 53 -8.07 -4.36 -6.56
CA GLY A 53 -7.29 -5.54 -6.93
C GLY A 53 -6.38 -5.25 -8.14
N SER A 54 -5.25 -5.96 -8.22
CA SER A 54 -4.40 -6.00 -9.41
C SER A 54 -5.07 -6.79 -10.54
N GLU A 55 -4.72 -6.44 -11.78
CA GLU A 55 -5.12 -7.16 -12.99
C GLU A 55 -3.91 -7.85 -13.65
N PRO A 56 -4.12 -8.98 -14.34
CA PRO A 56 -3.06 -9.62 -15.11
C PRO A 56 -2.49 -8.68 -16.18
N GLY A 57 -1.16 -8.63 -16.30
CA GLY A 57 -0.46 -7.77 -17.26
C GLY A 57 -0.13 -6.37 -16.74
N GLU A 58 -0.63 -5.99 -15.56
CA GLU A 58 -0.30 -4.69 -14.96
C GLU A 58 1.17 -4.62 -14.53
N ARG A 59 1.73 -3.42 -14.62
CA ARG A 59 3.06 -3.10 -14.07
C ARG A 59 2.88 -2.57 -12.65
N ILE A 60 3.12 -3.43 -11.67
CA ILE A 60 3.02 -3.10 -10.24
C ILE A 60 4.39 -3.22 -9.56
N ALA A 61 4.53 -2.64 -8.38
CA ALA A 61 5.76 -2.74 -7.59
C ALA A 61 5.44 -3.02 -6.13
N LEU A 62 6.28 -3.83 -5.49
CA LEU A 62 6.27 -3.99 -4.05
C LEU A 62 7.23 -2.98 -3.42
N VAL A 63 6.74 -2.21 -2.45
CA VAL A 63 7.51 -1.18 -1.76
C VAL A 63 7.42 -1.36 -0.26
N SER A 64 8.54 -1.20 0.43
CA SER A 64 8.58 -1.08 1.88
C SER A 64 8.15 0.34 2.28
N TYR A 65 7.10 0.46 3.10
CA TYR A 65 6.64 1.73 3.64
C TYR A 65 6.63 1.67 5.17
N ALA A 66 7.39 2.57 5.81
CA ALA A 66 7.64 2.63 7.24
C ALA A 66 7.21 4.00 7.81
N PRO A 67 5.89 4.26 7.94
CA PRO A 67 5.37 5.55 8.38
C PRO A 67 5.95 6.06 9.71
N LEU A 68 6.22 5.16 10.66
CA LEU A 68 6.83 5.53 11.94
C LEU A 68 8.26 6.08 11.77
N ARG A 69 9.06 5.50 10.88
CA ARG A 69 10.42 5.98 10.59
C ARG A 69 10.39 7.36 9.96
N ARG A 70 9.44 7.59 9.05
CA ARG A 70 9.23 8.89 8.40
C ARG A 70 8.78 9.96 9.37
N TRP A 71 7.88 9.61 10.28
CA TRP A 71 7.47 10.51 11.36
C TRP A 71 8.68 10.88 12.24
N ALA A 72 9.44 9.88 12.71
CA ALA A 72 10.60 10.12 13.57
C ALA A 72 11.65 11.01 12.88
N ALA A 73 11.95 10.76 11.60
CA ALA A 73 12.84 11.61 10.81
C ALA A 73 12.34 13.05 10.67
N GLY A 74 11.02 13.25 10.55
CA GLY A 74 10.41 14.58 10.43
C GLY A 74 10.31 15.35 11.75
N THR A 75 10.28 14.65 12.89
CA THR A 75 10.14 15.26 14.23
C THR A 75 11.44 15.26 15.04
N GLY A 76 12.50 14.62 14.56
CA GLY A 76 13.77 14.48 15.28
C GLY A 76 13.70 13.52 16.47
N ALA A 77 12.74 12.58 16.44
CA ALA A 77 12.57 11.55 17.47
C ALA A 77 13.54 10.37 17.30
#